data_AF-A0A7D9IDL9-F1
#
_entry.id   AF-A0A7D9IDL9-F1
#
_cell.length_a   1.000
_cell.length_b   1.000
_cell.length_c   1.000
_cell.angle_alpha   90.00
_cell.angle_beta   90.00
_cell.angle_gamma   90.00
#
_symmetry.space_group_name_H-M   'P 1'
#
loop_
_entity.id
_entity.type
_entity.pdbx_description
1 polymer ?
#
loop_
_entity_poly.entity_id
_entity_poly.type
_entity_poly.pdbx_seq_one_letter_code
_entity_poly.pdbx_strand_id
1 'polypeptide(L)'
;MNNIELRNYKEFAMLYNKMVSECFKRCITTFNERSLSGDEHECVNECVNKMVNLNHRVMSVFMEIGPPADKEMGMGGSAASLPTR
;
A
#
# COMPACT_ATOMS: atom_id res chain seq x y z
N MET A 1 -19.90 13.85 8.07
CA MET A 1 -18.97 13.03 7.27
C MET A 1 -19.68 11.74 6.94
N ASN A 2 -19.72 11.38 5.66
CA ASN A 2 -20.38 10.15 5.22
C ASN A 2 -19.53 8.93 5.57
N ASN A 3 -20.15 7.79 5.87
CA ASN A 3 -19.43 6.55 6.24
C ASN A 3 -18.41 6.10 5.18
N ILE A 4 -18.65 6.40 3.90
CA ILE A 4 -17.75 6.08 2.78
C ILE A 4 -16.49 6.95 2.82
N GLU A 5 -16.63 8.25 3.07
CA GLU A 5 -15.49 9.18 3.17
C GLU A 5 -14.57 8.80 4.33
N LEU A 6 -15.17 8.44 5.48
CA LEU A 6 -14.43 7.98 6.65
C LEU A 6 -13.65 6.69 6.36
N ARG A 7 -14.28 5.74 5.66
CA ARG A 7 -13.65 4.50 5.26
C ARG A 7 -12.49 4.75 4.29
N ASN A 8 -12.68 5.57 3.26
CA ASN A 8 -11.64 5.92 2.30
C ASN A 8 -10.44 6.59 2.98
N TYR A 9 -10.71 7.50 3.92
CA TYR A 9 -9.65 8.15 4.70
C TYR A 9 -8.87 7.14 5.56
N LYS A 10 -9.59 6.23 6.24
CA LYS A 10 -8.96 5.17 7.03
C LYS A 10 -8.08 4.27 6.16
N GLU A 11 -8.56 3.87 4.99
CA GLU A 11 -7.81 3.07 4.02
C GLU A 11 -6.54 3.80 3.54
N PHE A 12 -6.65 5.09 3.21
CA PHE A 12 -5.51 5.93 2.87
C PHE A 12 -4.49 6.03 4.01
N ALA A 13 -4.93 6.26 5.24
CA ALA A 13 -4.04 6.36 6.40
C ALA A 13 -3.31 5.04 6.68
N MET A 14 -3.99 3.91 6.54
CA MET A 14 -3.37 2.59 6.64
C MET A 14 -2.31 2.37 5.56
N LEU A 15 -2.59 2.77 4.32
CA LEU A 15 -1.65 2.67 3.21
C LEU A 15 -0.42 3.55 3.43
N TYR A 16 -0.63 4.79 3.88
CA TYR A 16 0.43 5.73 4.20
C TYR A 16 1.37 5.19 5.28
N ASN A 17 0.82 4.69 6.39
CA ASN A 17 1.63 4.13 7.48
C ASN A 17 2.45 2.92 7.04
N LYS A 18 1.86 2.06 6.19
CA LYS A 18 2.57 0.91 5.61
C LYS A 18 3.72 1.37 4.73
N MET A 19 3.48 2.34 3.86
CA MET A 19 4.50 2.90 2.97
C MET A 19 5.66 3.52 3.75
N VAL A 20 5.37 4.32 4.78
CA VAL A 20 6.38 4.93 5.65
C VAL A 20 7.22 3.86 6.35
N SER A 21 6.58 2.81 6.91
CA SER A 21 7.30 1.73 7.61
C SER A 21 8.24 0.95 6.68
N GLU A 22 7.79 0.62 5.46
CA GLU A 22 8.59 -0.13 4.50
C GLU A 22 9.75 0.70 3.95
N CYS A 23 9.49 1.95 3.55
CA CYS A 23 10.57 2.81 3.03
C CYS A 23 11.59 3.15 4.12
N PHE A 24 11.17 3.32 5.37
CA PHE A 24 12.10 3.50 6.47
C PHE A 24 13.04 2.29 6.64
N LYS A 25 12.49 1.07 6.69
CA LYS A 25 13.28 -0.17 6.84
C LYS A 25 14.21 -0.43 5.66
N ARG A 26 13.81 -0.01 4.46
CA ARG A 26 14.54 -0.29 3.21
C ARG A 26 15.66 0.72 2.95
N CYS A 27 15.39 2.00 3.22
CA CYS A 27 16.28 3.09 2.81
C CYS A 27 17.13 3.62 3.96
N ILE A 28 16.65 3.63 5.20
CA ILE A 28 17.39 4.23 6.32
C ILE A 28 18.32 3.17 6.89
N THR A 29 19.59 3.27 6.52
CA THR A 29 20.61 2.27 6.89
C THR A 29 21.68 2.86 7.79
N THR A 30 21.87 4.19 7.75
CA THR A 30 22.90 4.88 8.51
C THR A 30 22.27 5.72 9.61
N PHE A 31 22.87 5.67 10.80
CA PHE A 31 22.41 6.40 11.99
C PHE A 31 23.49 7.33 12.53
N ASN A 32 24.35 7.83 11.65
CA ASN A 32 25.49 8.67 12.00
C ASN A 32 25.08 10.14 12.20
N GLU A 33 24.00 10.58 11.56
CA GLU A 33 23.47 11.93 11.61
C GLU A 33 21.96 11.92 11.84
N ARG A 34 21.42 13.05 12.33
CA ARG A 34 19.97 13.22 12.51
C ARG A 34 19.26 13.49 11.18
N SER A 35 19.97 14.06 10.21
CA SER A 35 19.50 14.30 8.85
C SER A 35 19.69 13.05 8.00
N LEU A 36 18.81 12.89 7.01
CA LEU A 36 18.98 11.89 5.98
C LEU A 36 20.17 12.26 5.09
N SER A 37 20.99 11.27 4.75
CA SER A 37 22.03 11.45 3.73
C SER A 37 21.41 11.64 2.34
N GLY A 38 22.20 12.14 1.37
CA GLY A 38 21.73 12.32 -0.01
C GLY A 38 21.17 11.04 -0.62
N ASP A 39 21.87 9.93 -0.42
CA ASP A 39 21.48 8.60 -0.93
C ASP A 39 20.19 8.10 -0.27
N GLU A 40 20.02 8.31 1.04
CA GLU A 40 18.80 7.95 1.76
C GLU A 40 17.60 8.80 1.28
N HIS A 41 17.82 10.07 1.00
CA HIS A 41 16.82 10.96 0.41
C HIS A 41 16.35 10.47 -0.96
N GLU A 42 17.29 10.11 -1.86
CA GLU A 42 16.98 9.58 -3.17
C GLU A 42 16.24 8.23 -3.07
N CYS A 43 16.72 7.32 -2.23
CA CYS A 43 16.09 6.03 -2.00
C CYS A 43 14.65 6.17 -1.51
N VAL A 44 14.37 7.05 -0.54
CA VAL A 44 13.01 7.25 -0.01
C VAL A 44 12.07 7.76 -1.11
N ASN A 45 12.52 8.70 -1.94
CA ASN A 45 11.72 9.22 -3.06
C ASN A 45 11.39 8.12 -4.08
N GLU A 46 12.37 7.30 -4.47
CA GLU A 46 12.14 6.17 -5.35
C GLU A 46 11.23 5.11 -4.71
N CYS A 47 11.41 4.82 -3.43
CA CYS A 47 10.64 3.83 -2.70
C CYS A 47 9.15 4.19 -2.70
N VAL A 48 8.84 5.46 -2.41
CA VAL A 48 7.46 5.96 -2.43
C VAL A 48 6.86 5.83 -3.83
N ASN A 49 7.58 6.27 -4.87
CA ASN A 49 7.13 6.16 -6.26
C ASN A 49 6.87 4.69 -6.67
N LYS A 50 7.79 3.79 -6.31
CA LYS A 50 7.65 2.34 -6.55
C LYS A 50 6.42 1.81 -5.82
N MET A 51 6.21 2.15 -4.55
CA MET A 51 5.07 1.68 -3.77
C MET A 51 3.74 2.15 -4.35
N VAL A 52 3.64 3.41 -4.77
CA VAL A 52 2.43 3.95 -5.42
C VAL A 52 2.13 3.19 -6.72
N ASN A 53 3.13 3.02 -7.59
CA ASN A 53 2.97 2.29 -8.85
C ASN A 53 2.60 0.81 -8.62
N LEU A 54 3.20 0.18 -7.62
CA LEU A 54 2.87 -1.18 -7.21
C LEU A 54 1.42 -1.27 -6.71
N ASN A 55 0.96 -0.34 -5.88
CA ASN A 55 -0.44 -0.32 -5.43
C ASN A 55 -1.41 -0.19 -6.60
N HIS A 56 -1.13 0.68 -7.57
CA HIS A 56 -1.96 0.81 -8.77
C HIS A 56 -1.98 -0.47 -9.60
N ARG A 57 -0.82 -1.10 -9.81
CA ARG A 57 -0.72 -2.35 -10.58
C ARG A 57 -1.39 -3.53 -9.87
N VAL A 58 -1.24 -3.65 -8.56
CA VAL A 58 -1.92 -4.69 -7.78
C VAL A 58 -3.44 -4.49 -7.85
N MET A 59 -3.91 -3.24 -7.75
CA MET A 59 -5.33 -2.93 -7.90
C MET A 59 -5.84 -3.26 -9.32
N SER A 60 -5.08 -2.96 -10.38
CA SER A 60 -5.50 -3.28 -11.74
C SER A 60 -5.61 -4.78 -11.96
N VAL A 61 -4.60 -5.55 -11.52
CA VAL A 61 -4.62 -7.01 -11.60
C VAL A 61 -5.76 -7.58 -10.78
N PHE A 62 -6.01 -7.07 -9.58
CA PHE A 62 -7.12 -7.52 -8.73
C PHE A 62 -8.48 -7.30 -9.41
N MET A 63 -8.68 -6.18 -10.10
CA MET A 63 -9.92 -5.93 -10.85
C MET A 63 -10.08 -6.86 -12.06
N GLU A 64 -8.97 -7.25 -12.69
CA GLU A 64 -8.97 -8.19 -13.82
C GLU A 64 -9.24 -9.64 -13.39
N ILE A 65 -8.59 -10.11 -12.31
CA ILE A 65 -8.67 -11.50 -11.85
C ILE A 65 -9.72 -11.74 -10.77
N GLY A 66 -10.16 -10.70 -10.06
CA GLY A 66 -11.10 -10.80 -8.94
C GLY A 66 -12.42 -11.45 -9.36
N PRO A 67 -13.16 -10.89 -10.34
CA PRO A 67 -14.43 -11.47 -10.77
C PRO A 67 -14.32 -12.90 -11.34
N PRO A 68 -13.25 -13.27 -12.09
CA PRO A 68 -12.98 -14.67 -12.44
C PRO A 68 -12.66 -15.58 -11.24
N ALA A 69 -11.82 -15.14 -10.31
CA ALA A 69 -11.43 -15.91 -9.13
C ALA A 69 -12.61 -16.14 -8.18
N ASP A 70 -13.48 -15.13 -8.00
CA ASP A 70 -14.70 -15.22 -7.20
C ASP A 70 -15.67 -16.28 -7.78
N LYS A 71 -15.71 -16.43 -9.11
CA LYS A 71 -16.52 -17.44 -9.81
C LYS A 71 -15.95 -18.85 -9.68
N GLU A 72 -14.63 -19.01 -9.76
CA GLU A 72 -13.98 -20.34 -9.67
C GLU A 72 -13.90 -20.88 -8.24
N MET A 73 -13.78 -20.01 -7.24
CA MET A 73 -13.69 -20.41 -5.83
C MET A 73 -15.04 -20.54 -5.11
N GLY A 74 -16.18 -20.30 -5.79
CA GLY A 74 -17.51 -20.56 -5.24
C GLY A 74 -17.88 -19.76 -3.99
N MET A 75 -17.24 -18.59 -3.77
CA MET A 75 -17.55 -17.71 -2.64
C MET A 75 -18.67 -16.75 -3.02
N GLY A 76 -19.91 -17.25 -2.98
CA GLY A 76 -21.10 -16.41 -3.01
C GLY A 76 -21.23 -15.63 -1.69
N GLY A 77 -20.72 -14.40 -1.64
CA GLY A 77 -21.06 -13.44 -0.60
C GLY A 77 -19.88 -12.61 -0.07
N SER A 78 -20.01 -11.29 -0.25
CA SER A 78 -19.23 -10.21 0.39
C SER A 78 -17.79 -10.00 -0.09
N ALA A 79 -17.66 -9.38 -1.26
CA ALA A 79 -16.51 -8.52 -1.59
C ALA A 79 -16.53 -7.25 -0.71
N ALA A 80 -16.28 -7.41 0.58
CA ALA A 80 -16.06 -6.32 1.53
C ALA A 80 -15.30 -6.81 2.77
N SER A 81 -14.30 -7.68 2.61
CA SER A 81 -13.32 -7.90 3.69
C SER A 81 -11.97 -8.28 3.12
N LEU A 82 -11.05 -7.32 3.28
CA LEU A 82 -9.60 -7.45 3.30
C LEU A 82 -9.09 -8.84 3.72
N PRO A 83 -7.92 -9.26 3.22
CA PRO A 83 -7.09 -10.21 3.95
C PRO A 83 -6.49 -9.48 5.16
N THR A 84 -7.20 -9.47 6.29
CA THR A 84 -6.53 -9.36 7.59
C THR A 84 -5.79 -10.67 7.83
N ARG A 85 -4.47 -10.55 7.96
CA ARG A 85 -3.61 -11.56 8.57
C ARG A 85 -4.16 -12.05 9.90
#